data_AF-A0A7K1EKT7-F1
#
_entry.id   AF-A0A7K1EKT7-F1
#
_cell.length_a   1.000
_cell.length_b   1.000
_cell.length_c   1.000
_cell.angle_alpha   90.00
_cell.angle_beta   90.00
_cell.angle_gamma   90.00
#
_symmetry.space_group_name_H-M   'P 1'
#
loop_
_entity.id
_entity.type
_entity.pdbx_description
1 polymer ?
#
loop_
_entity_poly.entity_id
_entity_poly.type
_entity_poly.pdbx_seq_one_letter_code
_entity_poly.pdbx_strand_id
1 'polypeptide(L)'
;MALPVMPILGMPAVGGGSRLLIAMAISATLWWILGQVVATRVAQRPVVGWREWAKEFVTMGLGLWIGAAMALAIGALALGAL
;
A
#
# COMPACT_ATOMS: atom_id res chain seq x y z
N MET A 1 -7.82 2.76 -2.75
CA MET A 1 -6.84 3.81 -2.41
C MET A 1 -5.50 3.46 -3.03
N ALA A 2 -5.13 4.07 -4.17
CA ALA A 2 -3.97 3.69 -4.99
C ALA A 2 -2.64 4.37 -4.58
N LEU A 3 -2.61 5.06 -3.44
CA LEU A 3 -1.45 5.81 -2.94
C LEU A 3 -0.15 4.99 -2.79
N PRO A 4 -0.16 3.70 -2.41
CA PRO A 4 1.07 2.92 -2.27
C PRO A 4 1.87 2.72 -3.56
N VAL A 5 1.23 2.83 -4.73
CA VAL A 5 1.85 2.49 -6.02
C VAL A 5 2.20 3.73 -6.84
N MET A 6 1.66 4.88 -6.46
CA MET A 6 1.98 6.17 -7.07
C MET A 6 3.49 6.48 -7.13
N PRO A 7 4.33 6.15 -6.12
CA PRO A 7 5.78 6.40 -6.23
C PRO A 7 6.48 5.53 -7.28
N ILE A 8 5.94 4.37 -7.64
CA ILE A 8 6.55 3.46 -8.63
C ILE A 8 6.07 3.78 -10.05
N LEU A 9 4.78 4.10 -10.20
CA LEU A 9 4.15 4.29 -11.52
C LEU A 9 4.01 5.76 -11.94
N GLY A 10 4.31 6.69 -11.04
CA GLY A 10 3.99 8.11 -11.22
C GLY A 10 2.51 8.43 -10.98
N MET A 11 2.16 9.72 -10.94
CA MET A 11 0.76 10.15 -10.88
C MET A 11 0.04 9.72 -12.16
N PRO A 12 -1.03 8.92 -12.07
CA PRO A 12 -1.75 8.46 -13.26
C PRO A 12 -2.55 9.59 -13.95
N ALA A 13 -2.54 10.80 -13.40
CA ALA A 13 -3.10 12.01 -14.02
C ALA A 13 -2.42 12.40 -15.34
N VAL A 14 -1.19 11.94 -15.60
CA VAL A 14 -0.38 12.41 -16.75
C VAL A 14 -0.25 11.38 -17.88
N GLY A 15 -0.84 10.19 -17.76
CA GLY A 15 -0.70 9.19 -18.81
C GLY A 15 -1.76 8.10 -18.81
N GLY A 16 -2.89 8.34 -19.47
CA GLY A 16 -3.81 7.32 -20.01
C GLY A 16 -4.49 6.35 -19.02
N GLY A 17 -5.77 6.03 -19.27
CA GLY A 17 -6.56 5.13 -18.41
C GLY A 17 -5.95 3.75 -18.14
N SER A 18 -5.12 3.22 -19.05
CA SER A 18 -4.43 1.93 -18.89
C SER A 18 -3.39 1.93 -17.76
N ARG A 19 -2.65 3.02 -17.57
CA ARG A 19 -1.66 3.16 -16.48
C ARG A 19 -2.34 3.27 -15.12
N LEU A 20 -3.51 3.90 -15.08
CA LEU A 20 -4.35 3.99 -13.89
C LEU A 20 -4.90 2.62 -13.49
N LEU A 21 -5.30 1.78 -14.46
CA LEU A 21 -5.71 0.40 -14.21
C LEU A 21 -4.56 -0.48 -13.69
N ILE A 22 -3.35 -0.35 -14.26
CA ILE A 22 -2.17 -1.08 -13.78
C ILE A 22 -1.82 -0.66 -12.34
N ALA A 23 -1.88 0.64 -12.03
CA ALA A 23 -1.67 1.14 -10.68
C ALA A 23 -2.70 0.61 -9.68
N MET A 24 -3.96 0.55 -10.08
CA MET A 24 -5.02 -0.05 -9.27
C MET A 24 -4.79 -1.54 -9.04
N ALA A 25 -4.43 -2.28 -10.09
CA ALA A 25 -4.17 -3.72 -10.00
C ALA A 25 -3.01 -4.02 -9.04
N ILE A 26 -1.87 -3.34 -9.21
CA ILE A 26 -0.71 -3.51 -8.31
C ILE A 26 -1.07 -3.10 -6.88
N SER A 27 -1.87 -2.05 -6.70
CA SER A 27 -2.29 -1.62 -5.36
C SER A 27 -3.16 -2.67 -4.69
N ALA A 28 -4.13 -3.23 -5.43
CA ALA A 28 -5.00 -4.27 -4.95
C ALA A 28 -4.21 -5.54 -4.58
N THR A 29 -3.24 -5.94 -5.42
CA THR A 29 -2.35 -7.07 -5.14
C THR A 29 -1.52 -6.84 -3.87
N LEU A 30 -0.96 -5.64 -3.68
CA LEU A 30 -0.21 -5.29 -2.47
C LEU A 30 -1.07 -5.41 -1.21
N TRP A 31 -2.27 -4.83 -1.22
CA TRP A 31 -3.21 -4.93 -0.10
C TRP A 31 -3.66 -6.37 0.17
N TRP A 32 -3.86 -7.15 -0.89
CA TRP A 32 -4.19 -8.57 -0.79
C TRP A 32 -3.06 -9.36 -0.12
N ILE A 33 -1.81 -9.20 -0.56
CA ILE A 33 -0.65 -9.87 0.02
C ILE A 33 -0.49 -9.47 1.50
N LEU A 34 -0.63 -8.19 1.83
CA LEU A 34 -0.58 -7.71 3.22
C LEU A 34 -1.65 -8.42 4.07
N GLY A 35 -2.87 -8.56 3.55
CA GLY A 35 -3.97 -9.28 4.21
C GLY A 35 -3.65 -10.75 4.47
N GLN A 36 -3.02 -11.43 3.50
CA GLN A 36 -2.58 -12.83 3.64
C GLN A 36 -1.44 -12.99 4.66
N VAL A 37 -0.46 -12.07 4.68
CA VAL A 37 0.63 -12.05 5.66
C VAL A 37 0.09 -11.82 7.08
N VAL A 38 -0.89 -10.93 7.24
CA VAL A 38 -1.51 -10.71 8.56
C VAL A 38 -2.35 -11.91 8.97
N ALA A 39 -3.10 -12.51 8.04
CA ALA A 39 -3.90 -13.71 8.33
C ALA A 39 -3.02 -14.89 8.81
N THR A 40 -1.89 -15.13 8.13
CA THR A 40 -0.92 -16.17 8.53
C THR A 40 -0.28 -15.87 9.89
N ARG A 41 0.06 -14.61 10.18
CA ARG A 41 0.61 -14.21 11.50
C ARG A 41 -0.39 -14.37 12.64
N VAL A 42 -1.63 -13.95 12.42
CA VAL A 42 -2.68 -14.01 13.44
C VAL A 42 -3.08 -15.47 13.69
N ALA A 43 -3.14 -16.31 12.65
CA ALA A 43 -3.45 -17.75 12.76
C ALA A 43 -2.48 -18.55 13.66
N GLN A 44 -1.27 -18.05 13.92
CA GLN A 44 -0.33 -18.68 14.86
C GLN A 44 -0.60 -18.35 16.33
N ARG A 45 -1.57 -17.47 16.63
CA ARG A 45 -1.95 -17.12 18.01
C ARG A 45 -3.05 -18.03 18.53
N PRO A 46 -3.05 -18.40 19.82
CA PRO A 46 -4.05 -19.30 20.40
C PRO A 46 -5.46 -18.70 20.49
N VAL A 47 -5.58 -17.36 20.42
CA VAL A 47 -6.88 -16.65 20.37
C VAL A 47 -6.88 -15.78 19.12
N VAL A 48 -7.73 -16.13 18.15
CA VAL A 48 -7.88 -15.41 16.88
C VAL A 48 -9.29 -14.91 16.73
N GLY A 49 -9.43 -13.61 16.50
CA GLY A 49 -10.69 -12.96 16.18
C GLY A 49 -10.52 -11.97 15.04
N TRP A 50 -11.64 -11.62 14.42
CA TRP A 50 -11.68 -10.65 13.32
C TRP A 50 -11.12 -9.28 13.71
N ARG A 51 -11.25 -8.92 15.00
CA ARG A 51 -10.76 -7.67 15.56
C ARG A 51 -9.23 -7.63 15.65
N GLU A 52 -8.60 -8.73 16.08
CA GLU A 52 -7.15 -8.84 16.15
C GLU A 52 -6.52 -8.81 14.74
N TRP A 53 -7.13 -9.50 13.77
CA TRP A 53 -6.73 -9.37 12.37
C TRP A 53 -6.83 -7.93 11.87
N ALA A 54 -7.96 -7.25 12.11
CA ALA A 54 -8.16 -5.88 11.66
C ALA A 54 -7.16 -4.90 12.29
N LYS A 55 -6.86 -5.02 13.59
CA LYS A 55 -5.87 -4.18 14.27
C LYS A 55 -4.47 -4.35 13.67
N GLU A 56 -4.07 -5.59 13.44
CA GLU A 56 -2.74 -5.91 12.92
C GLU A 56 -2.62 -5.49 11.45
N PHE A 57 -3.69 -5.66 10.67
CA PHE A 57 -3.79 -5.16 9.30
C PHE A 57 -3.72 -3.63 9.21
N VAL A 58 -4.44 -2.90 10.08
CA VAL A 58 -4.38 -1.43 10.12
C VAL A 58 -2.99 -0.95 10.53
N THR A 59 -2.37 -1.58 11.52
CA THR A 59 -1.02 -1.20 11.98
C THR A 59 0.02 -1.39 10.88
N MET A 60 0.01 -2.54 10.20
CA MET A 60 0.92 -2.79 9.08
C MET A 60 0.59 -1.91 7.87
N GLY A 61 -0.70 -1.68 7.60
CA GLY A 61 -1.17 -0.82 6.52
C GLY A 61 -0.76 0.64 6.69
N LEU A 62 -0.70 1.16 7.93
CA LEU A 62 -0.18 2.50 8.22
C LEU A 62 1.30 2.62 7.90
N GLY A 63 2.11 1.60 8.22
CA GLY A 63 3.53 1.57 7.85
C GLY A 63 3.74 1.63 6.33
N LEU A 64 2.94 0.86 5.58
CA LEU A 64 2.95 0.90 4.12
C LEU A 64 2.57 2.29 3.58
N TRP A 65 1.56 2.93 4.18
CA TRP A 65 1.13 4.28 3.81
C TRP A 65 2.19 5.34 4.05
N ILE A 66 2.82 5.31 5.23
CA ILE A 66 3.90 6.25 5.59
C ILE A 66 5.09 6.06 4.66
N GLY A 67 5.49 4.81 4.40
CA GLY A 67 6.57 4.50 3.47
C GLY A 67 6.29 5.01 2.05
N ALA A 68 5.07 4.83 1.55
CA ALA A 68 4.67 5.33 0.25
C ALA A 68 4.64 6.86 0.16
N ALA A 69 4.09 7.53 1.18
CA ALA A 69 4.08 8.99 1.27
C ALA A 69 5.50 9.56 1.31
N MET A 70 6.40 8.90 2.05
CA MET A 70 7.80 9.34 2.17
C MET A 70 8.58 9.08 0.88
N ALA A 71 8.37 7.94 0.21
CA ALA A 71 8.94 7.67 -1.10
C ALA A 71 8.49 8.71 -2.15
N LEU A 72 7.22 9.13 -2.11
CA LEU A 72 6.71 10.21 -2.94
C LEU A 72 7.37 11.55 -2.63
N ALA A 73 7.51 11.91 -1.35
CA ALA A 73 8.14 13.15 -0.93
C ALA A 73 9.62 13.21 -1.35
N ILE A 74 10.37 12.11 -1.18
CA ILE A 74 11.76 12.00 -1.62
C ILE A 74 11.84 12.08 -3.15
N GLY A 75 10.95 11.40 -3.87
CA GLY A 75 10.89 11.47 -5.33
C GLY A 75 10.62 12.89 -5.83
N ALA A 76 9.72 13.63 -5.18
CA ALA A 76 9.42 15.03 -5.51
C ALA A 76 10.64 15.95 -5.28
N LEU A 77 11.33 15.80 -4.14
CA LEU A 77 12.56 16.54 -3.84
C LEU A 77 13.67 16.23 -4.86
N ALA A 78 13.88 14.96 -5.20
CA ALA A 78 14.91 14.54 -6.14
C ALA A 78 14.67 15.06 -7.57
N LEU A 79 13.40 15.21 -7.96
CA LEU A 79 13.01 15.77 -9.25
C LEU A 79 12.96 17.30 -9.27
N GLY A 80 13.25 17.98 -8.15
CA GLY A 80 13.19 19.44 -8.03
C GLY A 80 11.77 20.01 -8.13
N ALA A 81 10.76 19.18 -7.84
CA ALA A 81 9.35 19.58 -7.88
C ALA A 81 8.87 20.24 -6.57
N LEU A 82 9.75 20.31 -5.56
CA LEU A 82 9.56 20.96 -4.26
C LEU A 82 10.70 21.97 -4.04
#